data_AF-F4BWK1-F1
#
_entry.id   AF-F4BWK1-F1
#
_cell.length_a   1.000
_cell.length_b   1.000
_cell.length_c   1.000
_cell.angle_alpha   90.00
_cell.angle_beta   90.00
_cell.angle_gamma   90.00
#
_symmetry.space_group_name_H-M   'P 1'
#
loop_
_entity.id
_entity.type
_entity.pdbx_description
1 polymer ?
#
loop_
_entity_poly.entity_id
_entity_poly.type
_entity_poly.pdbx_seq_one_letter_code
_entity_poly.pdbx_strand_id
1 'polypeptide(L)'
;MQTVIIDSHNEILLYWIREYCRHKMPLVVVRIDRHHDMFSDCPRLPAKEGRNIFDYFDRMMPEIYEYAKRRLNEGNFTCPAFHYGILGSLYHFDPRKEKIDAYGRVFGGEFLDAPRTRIRSSSAGKKRIDLIEWDGASTKLRKQNGKLVPAPQSIGVHALEVDLEENSLPVVIGFDLDGLCTTDERDLAKGAIEKRLDRVKSLLECISSPVLACIARSQTPKAYVPADMVDELQEAALCLMERKCQAHYYQVFSRGSKFHLL
;
A
#
# COMPACT_ATOMS: atom_id res chain seq x y z
N MET A 1 -10.46 -6.95 -12.95
CA MET A 1 -9.48 -6.80 -11.85
C MET A 1 -9.44 -8.10 -11.07
N GLN A 2 -8.25 -8.61 -10.73
CA GLN A 2 -8.10 -9.68 -9.74
C GLN A 2 -8.00 -9.06 -8.34
N THR A 3 -8.67 -9.64 -7.35
CA THR A 3 -8.50 -9.28 -5.93
C THR A 3 -7.79 -10.42 -5.21
N VAL A 4 -6.75 -10.10 -4.45
CA VAL A 4 -5.97 -11.08 -3.68
C VAL A 4 -6.03 -10.74 -2.21
N ILE A 5 -6.31 -11.74 -1.38
CA ILE A 5 -6.18 -11.63 0.08
C ILE A 5 -4.75 -12.01 0.46
N ILE A 6 -4.10 -11.14 1.22
CA ILE A 6 -2.78 -11.35 1.81
C ILE A 6 -2.88 -11.20 3.32
N ASP A 7 -1.94 -11.78 4.05
CA ASP A 7 -2.00 -11.75 5.51
C ASP A 7 -1.20 -10.58 6.10
N SER A 8 0.01 -10.37 5.60
CA SER A 8 0.94 -9.31 6.02
C SER A 8 1.01 -8.17 5.00
N HIS A 9 1.11 -6.93 5.47
CA HIS A 9 1.14 -5.71 4.63
C HIS A 9 2.21 -5.79 3.55
N ASN A 10 3.42 -6.22 3.93
CA ASN A 10 4.58 -6.25 3.04
C ASN A 10 4.50 -7.31 1.92
N GLU A 11 3.58 -8.28 1.99
CA GLU A 11 3.38 -9.26 0.92
C GLU A 11 2.88 -8.59 -0.37
N ILE A 12 2.26 -7.41 -0.26
CA ILE A 12 1.76 -6.64 -1.39
C ILE A 12 2.86 -6.31 -2.41
N LEU A 13 4.10 -6.12 -1.95
CA LEU A 13 5.24 -5.80 -2.80
C LEU A 13 5.45 -6.87 -3.89
N LEU A 14 5.20 -8.14 -3.58
CA LEU A 14 5.36 -9.24 -4.53
C LEU A 14 4.37 -9.14 -5.68
N TYR A 15 3.14 -8.72 -5.37
CA TYR A 15 2.10 -8.55 -6.37
C TYR A 15 2.34 -7.28 -7.20
N TRP A 16 2.85 -6.21 -6.59
CA TRP A 16 3.30 -5.03 -7.34
C TRP A 16 4.43 -5.38 -8.32
N ILE A 17 5.42 -6.17 -7.92
CA ILE A 17 6.51 -6.58 -8.83
C ILE A 17 5.95 -7.42 -9.99
N ARG A 18 5.01 -8.34 -9.73
CA ARG A 18 4.37 -9.14 -10.78
C ARG A 18 3.63 -8.27 -11.78
N GLU A 19 2.85 -7.29 -11.31
CA GLU A 19 2.14 -6.36 -12.19
C GLU A 19 3.11 -5.46 -12.96
N TYR A 20 4.17 -4.99 -12.32
CA TYR A 20 5.24 -4.22 -12.96
C TYR A 20 5.90 -5.00 -14.11
N CYS A 21 6.24 -6.27 -13.89
CA CYS A 21 6.77 -7.15 -14.95
C CYS A 21 5.75 -7.43 -16.05
N ARG A 22 4.48 -7.66 -15.68
CA ARG A 22 3.38 -7.96 -16.61
C ARG A 22 3.11 -6.81 -17.58
N HIS A 23 3.06 -5.58 -17.06
CA HIS A 23 2.79 -4.38 -17.87
C HIS A 23 4.05 -3.75 -18.45
N LYS A 24 5.22 -4.07 -17.91
CA LYS A 24 6.50 -3.44 -18.24
C LYS A 24 6.49 -1.91 -18.06
N MET A 25 5.73 -1.44 -17.08
CA MET A 25 5.54 -0.02 -16.77
C MET A 25 5.43 0.17 -15.26
N PRO A 26 5.95 1.27 -14.67
CA PRO A 26 5.76 1.57 -13.27
C PRO A 26 4.26 1.71 -12.93
N LEU A 27 3.92 1.35 -11.69
CA LEU A 27 2.55 1.34 -11.21
C LEU A 27 2.17 2.68 -10.56
N VAL A 28 0.88 3.01 -10.68
CA VAL A 28 0.20 3.99 -9.83
C VAL A 28 -0.46 3.22 -8.69
N VAL A 29 -0.11 3.52 -7.44
CA VAL A 29 -0.68 2.82 -6.28
C VAL A 29 -1.68 3.70 -5.57
N VAL A 30 -2.85 3.16 -5.24
CA VAL A 30 -3.76 3.72 -4.24
C VAL A 30 -3.72 2.82 -3.00
N ARG A 31 -3.10 3.31 -1.92
CA ARG A 31 -3.01 2.62 -0.62
C ARG A 31 -4.09 3.14 0.31
N ILE A 32 -4.97 2.26 0.78
CA ILE A 32 -5.95 2.52 1.84
C ILE A 32 -5.38 1.92 3.12
N ASP A 33 -4.90 2.77 4.02
CA ASP A 33 -4.08 2.35 5.15
C ASP A 33 -4.08 3.40 6.27
N ARG A 34 -3.85 2.97 7.51
CA ARG A 34 -3.52 3.85 8.65
C ARG A 34 -2.04 4.29 8.58
N HIS A 35 -1.18 3.48 7.99
CA HIS A 35 0.28 3.61 7.99
C HIS A 35 0.85 3.92 6.60
N HIS A 36 1.89 4.76 6.57
CA HIS A 36 2.45 5.25 5.30
C HIS A 36 3.43 4.28 4.63
N ASP A 37 4.03 3.36 5.39
CA ASP A 37 5.01 2.37 4.91
C ASP A 37 6.27 2.94 4.22
N MET A 38 6.61 4.19 4.55
CA MET A 38 7.67 4.97 3.91
C MET A 38 9.02 4.93 4.64
N PHE A 39 9.28 4.02 5.57
CA PHE A 39 10.58 3.98 6.25
C PHE A 39 11.72 3.54 5.30
N SER A 40 12.92 4.01 5.61
CA SER A 40 14.17 3.72 4.89
C SER A 40 14.95 2.55 5.50
N ASP A 41 16.23 2.44 5.11
CA ASP A 41 17.21 1.46 5.59
C ASP A 41 16.88 0.02 5.18
N CYS A 42 16.36 -0.12 3.95
CA CYS A 42 16.01 -1.41 3.37
C CYS A 42 17.27 -2.04 2.75
N PRO A 43 17.61 -3.31 3.04
CA PRO A 43 18.72 -3.96 2.35
C PRO A 43 18.50 -3.97 0.85
N ARG A 44 19.56 -3.80 0.06
CA ARG A 44 19.46 -3.88 -1.41
C ARG A 44 19.32 -5.33 -1.86
N LEU A 45 18.51 -5.58 -2.89
CA LEU A 45 18.55 -6.83 -3.67
C LEU A 45 19.94 -7.07 -4.29
N PRO A 46 20.33 -8.33 -4.56
CA PRO A 46 21.60 -8.66 -5.18
C PRO A 46 21.86 -7.90 -6.49
N ALA A 47 23.13 -7.63 -6.80
CA ALA A 47 23.51 -6.83 -7.96
C ALA A 47 22.93 -7.42 -9.26
N LYS A 48 22.44 -6.53 -10.11
CA LYS A 48 21.92 -6.84 -11.43
C LYS A 48 23.08 -6.99 -12.42
N GLU A 49 23.22 -8.15 -13.04
CA GLU A 49 24.24 -8.42 -14.07
C GLU A 49 23.85 -7.82 -15.43
N GLY A 50 23.78 -6.49 -15.55
CA GLY A 50 23.61 -5.79 -16.84
C GLY A 50 22.33 -6.07 -17.65
N ARG A 51 21.40 -6.89 -17.14
CA ARG A 51 20.18 -7.34 -17.85
C ARG A 51 19.11 -6.25 -17.99
N ASN A 52 17.99 -6.51 -18.65
CA ASN A 52 16.78 -5.70 -18.49
C ASN A 52 16.24 -5.85 -17.05
N ILE A 53 15.59 -4.81 -16.49
CA ILE A 53 15.05 -4.87 -15.12
C ILE A 53 13.90 -5.87 -14.98
N PHE A 54 13.09 -6.04 -16.02
CA PHE A 54 11.98 -6.99 -16.04
C PHE A 54 12.50 -8.43 -15.99
N ASP A 55 13.46 -8.78 -16.87
CA ASP A 55 14.10 -10.11 -16.88
C ASP A 55 14.83 -10.43 -15.56
N TYR A 56 15.40 -9.38 -14.93
CA TYR A 56 16.02 -9.52 -13.62
C TYR A 56 14.97 -9.91 -12.57
N PHE A 57 13.85 -9.21 -12.52
CA PHE A 57 12.80 -9.51 -11.54
C PHE A 57 12.14 -10.87 -11.77
N ASP A 58 11.82 -11.21 -13.03
CA ASP A 58 11.20 -12.50 -13.34
C ASP A 58 12.05 -13.69 -12.88
N ARG A 59 13.39 -13.59 -13.03
CA ARG A 59 14.31 -14.64 -12.55
C ARG A 59 14.48 -14.61 -11.04
N MET A 60 14.47 -13.43 -10.42
CA MET A 60 14.76 -13.24 -8.99
C MET A 60 13.52 -13.36 -8.10
N MET A 61 12.34 -13.71 -8.64
CA MET A 61 11.11 -13.81 -7.86
C MET A 61 11.23 -14.67 -6.58
N PRO A 62 11.91 -15.84 -6.58
CA PRO A 62 12.14 -16.61 -5.35
C PRO A 62 12.95 -15.84 -4.30
N GLU A 63 14.01 -15.15 -4.70
CA GLU A 63 14.85 -14.35 -3.82
C GLU A 63 14.13 -13.08 -3.34
N ILE A 64 13.31 -12.47 -4.19
CA ILE A 64 12.46 -11.32 -3.86
C ILE A 64 11.42 -11.72 -2.81
N TYR A 65 10.84 -12.92 -2.92
CA TYR A 65 9.95 -13.47 -1.90
C TYR A 65 10.65 -13.56 -0.53
N GLU A 66 11.83 -14.17 -0.49
CA GLU A 66 12.62 -14.26 0.75
C GLU A 66 13.08 -12.89 1.26
N TYR A 67 13.39 -11.96 0.36
CA TYR A 67 13.72 -10.59 0.67
C TYR A 67 12.54 -9.85 1.32
N ALA A 68 11.36 -9.88 0.70
CA ALA A 68 10.16 -9.26 1.23
C ALA A 68 9.81 -9.82 2.61
N LYS A 69 9.86 -11.15 2.75
CA LYS A 69 9.51 -11.84 4.00
C LYS A 69 10.51 -11.62 5.13
N ARG A 70 11.82 -11.61 4.86
CA ARG A 70 12.86 -11.64 5.91
C ARG A 70 13.62 -10.33 6.11
N ARG A 71 13.57 -9.41 5.14
CA ARG A 71 14.40 -8.20 5.12
C ARG A 71 13.58 -6.91 5.13
N LEU A 72 12.31 -7.00 4.76
CA LEU A 72 11.37 -5.89 4.84
C LEU A 72 10.40 -6.11 5.99
N ASN A 73 9.81 -5.01 6.46
CA ASN A 73 8.70 -5.00 7.39
C ASN A 73 7.57 -4.14 6.80
N GLU A 74 6.43 -4.16 7.48
CA GLU A 74 5.23 -3.39 7.15
C GLU A 74 5.56 -1.91 6.93
N GLY A 75 6.50 -1.35 7.70
CA GLY A 75 6.82 0.06 7.61
C GLY A 75 7.77 0.48 6.47
N ASN A 76 8.41 -0.43 5.71
CA ASN A 76 9.52 -0.05 4.82
C ASN A 76 9.52 -0.65 3.41
N PHE A 77 8.49 -1.41 3.02
CA PHE A 77 8.49 -2.11 1.72
C PHE A 77 8.24 -1.18 0.52
N THR A 78 7.72 0.03 0.75
CA THR A 78 7.48 1.02 -0.31
C THR A 78 8.78 1.68 -0.80
N CYS A 79 9.76 1.86 0.09
CA CYS A 79 11.07 2.42 -0.26
C CYS A 79 11.80 1.64 -1.38
N PRO A 80 11.99 0.32 -1.30
CA PRO A 80 12.57 -0.44 -2.41
C PRO A 80 11.67 -0.45 -3.65
N ALA A 81 10.34 -0.34 -3.49
CA ALA A 81 9.42 -0.27 -4.61
C ALA A 81 9.67 0.98 -5.49
N PHE A 82 9.89 2.15 -4.88
CA PHE A 82 10.36 3.34 -5.59
C PHE A 82 11.80 3.21 -6.10
N HIS A 83 12.71 2.63 -5.31
CA HIS A 83 14.12 2.48 -5.69
C HIS A 83 14.30 1.70 -7.00
N TYR A 84 13.55 0.61 -7.17
CA TYR A 84 13.64 -0.19 -8.38
C TYR A 84 12.68 0.26 -9.48
N GLY A 85 11.97 1.38 -9.32
CA GLY A 85 11.05 1.90 -10.32
C GLY A 85 9.79 1.05 -10.52
N ILE A 86 9.46 0.20 -9.55
CA ILE A 86 8.21 -0.58 -9.53
C ILE A 86 7.03 0.39 -9.40
N LEU A 87 7.19 1.41 -8.56
CA LEU A 87 6.20 2.48 -8.37
C LEU A 87 6.70 3.78 -9.02
N GLY A 88 5.78 4.48 -9.69
CA GLY A 88 5.99 5.87 -10.09
C GLY A 88 5.23 6.87 -9.20
N SER A 89 4.09 6.46 -8.63
CA SER A 89 3.34 7.26 -7.66
C SER A 89 2.62 6.39 -6.63
N LEU A 90 2.36 6.97 -5.46
CA LEU A 90 1.56 6.35 -4.41
C LEU A 90 0.65 7.38 -3.74
N TYR A 91 -0.65 7.13 -3.80
CA TYR A 91 -1.69 7.89 -3.11
C TYR A 91 -2.08 7.15 -1.84
N HIS A 92 -1.68 7.67 -0.69
CA HIS A 92 -2.00 7.11 0.61
C HIS A 92 -3.26 7.76 1.18
N PHE A 93 -4.30 6.96 1.38
CA PHE A 93 -5.57 7.37 1.94
C PHE A 93 -5.83 6.68 3.28
N ASP A 94 -5.87 7.48 4.35
CA ASP A 94 -6.36 7.03 5.65
C ASP A 94 -7.85 7.40 5.76
N PRO A 95 -8.78 6.44 5.83
CA PRO A 95 -10.22 6.71 5.95
C PRO A 95 -10.62 7.50 7.21
N ARG A 96 -9.69 7.78 8.13
CA ARG A 96 -9.86 8.67 9.28
C ARG A 96 -9.56 10.14 8.98
N LYS A 97 -8.76 10.43 7.94
CA LYS A 97 -8.30 11.79 7.58
C LYS A 97 -9.00 12.30 6.34
N GLU A 98 -9.20 13.60 6.22
CA GLU A 98 -9.92 14.20 5.08
C GLU A 98 -9.13 14.20 3.76
N LYS A 99 -7.80 14.29 3.85
CA LYS A 99 -6.90 14.45 2.71
C LYS A 99 -6.18 13.15 2.36
N ILE A 100 -5.73 13.07 1.12
CA ILE A 100 -4.86 12.02 0.59
C ILE A 100 -3.44 12.55 0.59
N ASP A 101 -2.50 11.73 1.05
CA ASP A 101 -1.08 12.03 0.99
C ASP A 101 -0.50 11.41 -0.29
N ALA A 102 -0.16 12.25 -1.26
CA ALA A 102 0.39 11.85 -2.55
C ALA A 102 1.93 11.88 -2.54
N TYR A 103 2.52 10.75 -2.90
CA TYR A 103 3.96 10.52 -3.04
C TYR A 103 4.27 10.37 -4.52
N GLY A 104 4.63 11.48 -5.15
CA GLY A 104 4.53 11.62 -6.60
C GLY A 104 3.07 11.66 -7.05
N ARG A 105 2.85 12.15 -8.27
CA ARG A 105 1.53 12.23 -8.91
C ARG A 105 1.62 11.77 -10.35
N VAL A 106 0.48 11.41 -10.92
CA VAL A 106 0.38 11.11 -12.35
C VAL A 106 -0.34 12.25 -13.07
N PHE A 107 0.15 12.59 -14.26
CA PHE A 107 -0.47 13.57 -15.14
C PHE A 107 -0.24 13.15 -16.59
N GLY A 108 -1.30 12.89 -17.35
CA GLY A 108 -1.21 12.53 -18.78
C GLY A 108 -0.32 11.32 -19.10
N GLY A 109 -0.17 10.36 -18.16
CA GLY A 109 0.71 9.19 -18.31
C GLY A 109 2.16 9.40 -17.87
N GLU A 110 2.50 10.56 -17.34
CA GLU A 110 3.83 10.85 -16.76
C GLU A 110 3.79 10.88 -15.22
N PHE A 111 4.92 10.56 -14.59
CA PHE A 111 5.10 10.67 -13.15
C PHE A 111 5.78 11.98 -12.78
N LEU A 112 5.11 12.77 -11.95
CA LEU A 112 5.62 14.02 -11.41
C LEU A 112 6.08 13.81 -9.96
N ASP A 113 7.22 14.39 -9.60
CA ASP A 113 7.73 14.46 -8.22
C ASP A 113 7.80 13.12 -7.47
N ALA A 114 8.02 12.02 -8.19
CA ALA A 114 8.23 10.70 -7.60
C ALA A 114 9.44 10.73 -6.64
N PRO A 115 9.29 10.28 -5.37
CA PRO A 115 10.38 10.22 -4.41
C PRO A 115 11.59 9.45 -4.95
N ARG A 116 12.77 10.02 -4.77
CA ARG A 116 14.04 9.41 -5.18
C ARG A 116 14.75 8.77 -4.00
N THR A 117 15.52 7.75 -4.31
CA THR A 117 16.31 6.99 -3.34
C THR A 117 17.77 6.98 -3.75
N ARG A 118 18.64 6.69 -2.80
CA ARG A 118 20.07 6.45 -3.02
C ARG A 118 20.53 5.23 -2.24
N ILE A 119 21.73 4.77 -2.57
CA ILE A 119 22.36 3.66 -1.87
C ILE A 119 23.36 4.23 -0.87
N ARG A 120 23.24 3.81 0.39
CA ARG A 120 24.23 4.04 1.44
C ARG A 120 24.91 2.73 1.78
N SER A 121 26.22 2.66 1.59
CA SER A 121 27.00 1.53 2.10
C SER A 121 27.22 1.67 3.60
N SER A 122 26.96 0.61 4.33
CA SER A 122 27.20 0.49 5.77
C SER A 122 28.07 -0.74 6.06
N SER A 123 28.88 -0.67 7.12
CA SER A 123 29.68 -1.79 7.60
C SER A 123 29.02 -2.38 8.84
N ALA A 124 28.56 -3.63 8.74
CA ALA A 124 28.07 -4.41 9.88
C ALA A 124 29.11 -5.48 10.22
N GLY A 125 30.04 -5.14 11.13
CA GLY A 125 31.21 -5.97 11.42
C GLY A 125 32.14 -6.08 10.20
N LYS A 126 32.46 -7.31 9.77
CA LYS A 126 33.31 -7.58 8.59
C LYS A 126 32.55 -7.57 7.25
N LYS A 127 31.22 -7.41 7.25
CA LYS A 127 30.40 -7.44 6.04
C LYS A 127 29.94 -6.02 5.67
N ARG A 128 30.19 -5.63 4.43
CA ARG A 128 29.59 -4.45 3.81
C ARG A 128 28.16 -4.79 3.39
N ILE A 129 27.21 -3.95 3.78
CA ILE A 129 25.80 -4.05 3.43
C ILE A 129 25.40 -2.74 2.76
N ASP A 130 24.81 -2.83 1.58
CA ASP A 130 24.21 -1.69 0.90
C ASP A 130 22.75 -1.56 1.32
N LEU A 131 22.40 -0.36 1.77
CA LEU A 131 21.05 0.00 2.21
C LEU A 131 20.46 1.03 1.25
N ILE A 132 19.16 0.90 1.00
CA ILE A 132 18.35 1.85 0.26
C ILE A 132 17.80 2.86 1.26
N GLU A 133 18.02 4.14 0.98
CA GLU A 133 17.46 5.26 1.74
C GLU A 133 16.89 6.32 0.81
N TRP A 134 16.01 7.17 1.34
CA TRP A 134 15.48 8.31 0.59
C TRP A 134 16.58 9.33 0.31
N ASP A 135 16.65 9.80 -0.93
CA ASP A 135 17.62 10.80 -1.34
C ASP A 135 17.14 12.20 -0.99
N GLY A 136 17.63 12.74 0.12
CA GLY A 136 17.31 14.08 0.59
C GLY A 136 17.83 15.22 -0.30
N ALA A 137 18.70 14.95 -1.28
CA ALA A 137 19.13 15.95 -2.25
C ALA A 137 18.06 16.18 -3.34
N SER A 138 17.35 15.13 -3.71
CA SER A 138 16.35 15.14 -4.79
C SER A 138 14.90 15.05 -4.28
N THR A 139 14.72 14.71 -3.00
CA THR A 139 13.40 14.49 -2.38
C THR A 139 13.28 15.30 -1.11
N LYS A 140 12.20 16.06 -0.95
CA LYS A 140 11.89 16.73 0.32
C LYS A 140 11.56 15.68 1.38
N LEU A 141 12.30 15.68 2.49
CA LEU A 141 12.09 14.74 3.59
C LEU A 141 11.48 15.41 4.81
N ARG A 142 10.72 14.64 5.59
CA ARG A 142 10.20 14.99 6.92
C ARG A 142 10.55 13.92 7.94
N LYS A 143 10.57 14.28 9.22
CA LYS A 143 10.70 13.31 10.31
C LYS A 143 9.33 12.69 10.64
N GLN A 144 9.28 11.38 10.74
CA GLN A 144 8.13 10.61 11.23
C GLN A 144 8.66 9.48 12.12
N ASN A 145 8.22 9.43 13.39
CA ASN A 145 8.65 8.44 14.37
C ASN A 145 10.19 8.29 14.45
N GLY A 146 10.91 9.41 14.41
CA GLY A 146 12.38 9.45 14.46
C GLY A 146 13.09 9.09 13.15
N LYS A 147 12.38 8.65 12.12
CA LYS A 147 12.93 8.30 10.80
C LYS A 147 12.67 9.39 9.76
N LEU A 148 13.51 9.48 8.74
CA LEU A 148 13.30 10.36 7.60
C LEU A 148 12.45 9.65 6.55
N VAL A 149 11.38 10.29 6.11
CA VAL A 149 10.47 9.81 5.08
C VAL A 149 10.19 10.93 4.07
N PRO A 150 9.75 10.64 2.83
CA PRO A 150 9.34 11.68 1.90
C PRO A 150 8.19 12.50 2.47
N ALA A 151 8.20 13.81 2.22
CA ALA A 151 7.09 14.68 2.52
C ALA A 151 6.05 14.57 1.40
N PRO A 152 4.83 14.09 1.68
CA PRO A 152 3.80 13.99 0.65
C PRO A 152 3.24 15.37 0.28
N GLN A 153 2.62 15.45 -0.88
CA GLN A 153 1.66 16.52 -1.19
C GLN A 153 0.29 16.13 -0.64
N SER A 154 -0.32 16.99 0.17
CA SER A 154 -1.67 16.74 0.68
C SER A 154 -2.71 17.22 -0.34
N ILE A 155 -3.53 16.31 -0.85
CA ILE A 155 -4.52 16.57 -1.90
C ILE A 155 -5.93 16.12 -1.46
N GLY A 156 -6.96 16.63 -2.15
CA GLY A 156 -8.34 16.17 -1.97
C GLY A 156 -8.71 15.07 -2.96
N VAL A 157 -9.87 14.43 -2.75
CA VAL A 157 -10.40 13.37 -3.64
C VAL A 157 -10.56 13.87 -5.08
N HIS A 158 -11.07 15.08 -5.29
CA HIS A 158 -11.21 15.65 -6.63
C HIS A 158 -9.86 15.78 -7.38
N ALA A 159 -8.78 16.11 -6.66
CA ALA A 159 -7.46 16.18 -7.29
C ALA A 159 -6.92 14.79 -7.65
N LEU A 160 -7.25 13.75 -6.87
CA LEU A 160 -6.96 12.36 -7.23
C LEU A 160 -7.78 11.94 -8.46
N GLU A 161 -9.05 12.28 -8.50
CA GLU A 161 -9.95 11.97 -9.63
C GLU A 161 -9.38 12.54 -10.94
N VAL A 162 -8.97 13.81 -10.94
CA VAL A 162 -8.31 14.45 -12.09
C VAL A 162 -7.02 13.73 -12.46
N ASP A 163 -6.17 13.37 -11.50
CA ASP A 163 -4.93 12.62 -11.76
C ASP A 163 -5.22 11.28 -12.45
N LEU A 164 -6.27 10.57 -12.02
CA LEU A 164 -6.60 9.23 -12.50
C LEU A 164 -7.44 9.21 -13.78
N GLU A 165 -8.21 10.26 -14.09
CA GLU A 165 -9.05 10.35 -15.29
C GLU A 165 -8.21 10.35 -16.57
N GLU A 166 -7.10 11.10 -16.59
CA GLU A 166 -6.19 11.19 -17.73
C GLU A 166 -5.07 10.13 -17.71
N ASN A 167 -5.09 9.22 -16.75
CA ASN A 167 -4.02 8.27 -16.53
C ASN A 167 -4.12 7.02 -17.44
N SER A 168 -3.06 6.74 -18.19
CA SER A 168 -2.91 5.50 -18.98
C SER A 168 -2.06 4.42 -18.30
N LEU A 169 -1.52 4.68 -17.10
CA LEU A 169 -0.62 3.78 -16.38
C LEU A 169 -1.41 2.76 -15.54
N PRO A 170 -0.88 1.55 -15.33
CA PRO A 170 -1.56 0.52 -14.54
C PRO A 170 -1.77 0.97 -13.09
N VAL A 171 -3.02 1.05 -12.66
CA VAL A 171 -3.41 1.39 -11.28
C VAL A 171 -3.60 0.12 -10.47
N VAL A 172 -2.97 0.05 -9.29
CA VAL A 172 -3.16 -1.03 -8.32
C VAL A 172 -3.66 -0.48 -6.99
N ILE A 173 -4.46 -1.29 -6.30
CA ILE A 173 -5.04 -0.94 -5.00
C ILE A 173 -4.42 -1.83 -3.93
N GLY A 174 -3.96 -1.23 -2.84
CA GLY A 174 -3.61 -1.94 -1.60
C GLY A 174 -4.53 -1.48 -0.48
N PHE A 175 -5.23 -2.40 0.17
CA PHE A 175 -6.17 -2.07 1.24
C PHE A 175 -5.84 -2.88 2.49
N ASP A 176 -5.35 -2.19 3.52
CA ASP A 176 -5.04 -2.81 4.80
C ASP A 176 -6.22 -2.58 5.75
N LEU A 177 -6.70 -3.66 6.38
CA LEU A 177 -7.94 -3.61 7.16
C LEU A 177 -7.83 -2.74 8.42
N ASP A 178 -6.62 -2.47 8.90
CA ASP A 178 -6.34 -1.49 9.94
C ASP A 178 -6.54 -0.04 9.49
N GLY A 179 -6.69 0.20 8.19
CA GLY A 179 -7.31 1.41 7.64
C GLY A 179 -8.77 1.60 8.08
N LEU A 180 -9.50 0.53 8.43
CA LEU A 180 -10.89 0.59 8.88
C LEU A 180 -11.07 0.52 10.39
N CYS A 181 -10.37 -0.38 11.07
CA CYS A 181 -10.48 -0.58 12.51
C CYS A 181 -9.19 -1.19 13.05
N THR A 182 -8.71 -0.72 14.19
CA THR A 182 -7.49 -1.26 14.81
C THR A 182 -7.76 -1.87 16.18
N THR A 183 -6.82 -2.66 16.70
CA THR A 183 -6.93 -3.32 18.01
C THR A 183 -7.13 -2.31 19.15
N ASP A 184 -6.55 -1.11 19.04
CA ASP A 184 -6.76 0.01 19.96
C ASP A 184 -8.11 0.72 19.79
N GLU A 185 -8.85 0.42 18.72
CA GLU A 185 -10.17 0.95 18.39
C GLU A 185 -11.27 -0.14 18.49
N ARG A 186 -11.06 -1.24 19.23
CA ARG A 186 -12.03 -2.35 19.28
C ARG A 186 -13.45 -1.93 19.68
N ASP A 187 -13.57 -0.99 20.61
CA ASP A 187 -14.86 -0.48 21.10
C ASP A 187 -15.45 0.62 20.22
N LEU A 188 -14.92 0.80 19.00
CA LEU A 188 -15.41 1.80 18.07
C LEU A 188 -16.87 1.52 17.69
N ALA A 189 -17.70 2.55 17.76
CA ALA A 189 -19.08 2.45 17.33
C ALA A 189 -19.17 2.03 15.86
N LYS A 190 -20.07 1.09 15.55
CA LYS A 190 -20.37 0.62 14.19
C LYS A 190 -20.52 1.77 13.17
N GLY A 191 -21.17 2.87 13.55
CA GLY A 191 -21.35 4.03 12.68
C GLY A 191 -20.05 4.71 12.22
N ALA A 192 -18.95 4.58 12.98
CA ALA A 192 -17.65 5.08 12.55
C ALA A 192 -16.98 4.16 11.52
N ILE A 193 -17.14 2.84 11.64
CA ILE A 193 -16.68 1.87 10.63
C ILE A 193 -17.46 2.07 9.33
N GLU A 194 -18.79 2.22 9.42
CA GLU A 194 -19.66 2.53 8.27
C GLU A 194 -19.21 3.82 7.56
N LYS A 195 -18.99 4.90 8.32
CA LYS A 195 -18.48 6.15 7.76
C LYS A 195 -17.12 5.97 7.07
N ARG A 196 -16.20 5.18 7.64
CA ARG A 196 -14.88 4.91 7.02
C ARG A 196 -15.05 4.14 5.71
N LEU A 197 -15.95 3.16 5.68
CA LEU A 197 -16.26 2.38 4.47
C LEU A 197 -16.92 3.24 3.37
N ASP A 198 -17.83 4.15 3.72
CA ASP A 198 -18.42 5.10 2.75
C ASP A 198 -17.35 6.01 2.11
N ARG A 199 -16.37 6.43 2.90
CA ARG A 199 -15.25 7.24 2.40
C ARG A 199 -14.33 6.44 1.49
N VAL A 200 -14.04 5.18 1.83
CA VAL A 200 -13.32 4.26 0.94
C VAL A 200 -14.09 4.05 -0.36
N LYS A 201 -15.40 3.83 -0.29
CA LYS A 201 -16.26 3.70 -1.48
C LYS A 201 -16.12 4.91 -2.41
N SER A 202 -16.23 6.12 -1.85
CA SER A 202 -16.09 7.38 -2.61
C SER A 202 -14.72 7.50 -3.28
N LEU A 203 -13.66 7.06 -2.60
CA LEU A 203 -12.31 7.00 -3.18
C LEU A 203 -12.24 6.01 -4.35
N LEU A 204 -12.80 4.81 -4.18
CA LEU A 204 -12.76 3.74 -5.19
C LEU A 204 -13.58 4.07 -6.44
N GLU A 205 -14.60 4.92 -6.32
CA GLU A 205 -15.36 5.45 -7.46
C GLU A 205 -14.48 6.30 -8.39
N CYS A 206 -13.40 6.90 -7.88
CA CYS A 206 -12.42 7.64 -8.69
C CYS A 206 -11.50 6.72 -9.51
N ILE A 207 -11.49 5.41 -9.24
CA ILE A 207 -10.56 4.46 -9.87
C ILE A 207 -11.30 3.66 -10.94
N SER A 208 -11.24 4.12 -12.19
CA SER A 208 -12.01 3.56 -13.30
C SER A 208 -11.64 2.11 -13.66
N SER A 209 -10.35 1.78 -13.68
CA SER A 209 -9.86 0.48 -14.19
C SER A 209 -8.59 -0.01 -13.48
N PRO A 210 -8.70 -0.43 -12.21
CA PRO A 210 -7.57 -1.04 -11.50
C PRO A 210 -7.19 -2.41 -12.11
N VAL A 211 -5.89 -2.67 -12.22
CA VAL A 211 -5.37 -3.94 -12.77
C VAL A 211 -5.29 -5.04 -11.70
N LEU A 212 -5.12 -4.66 -10.44
CA LEU A 212 -5.00 -5.53 -9.27
C LEU A 212 -5.51 -4.83 -8.00
N ALA A 213 -6.15 -5.58 -7.11
CA ALA A 213 -6.35 -5.19 -5.72
C ALA A 213 -5.75 -6.23 -4.78
N CYS A 214 -5.10 -5.77 -3.71
CA CYS A 214 -4.69 -6.60 -2.58
C CYS A 214 -5.40 -6.12 -1.32
N ILE A 215 -5.94 -7.04 -0.54
CA ILE A 215 -6.51 -6.77 0.79
C ILE A 215 -5.60 -7.46 1.81
N ALA A 216 -4.94 -6.67 2.67
CA ALA A 216 -4.15 -7.22 3.77
C ALA A 216 -5.00 -7.35 5.03
N ARG A 217 -5.03 -8.56 5.60
CA ARG A 217 -5.76 -8.86 6.84
C ARG A 217 -5.14 -8.15 8.06
N SER A 218 -3.90 -7.69 7.95
CA SER A 218 -3.14 -6.99 8.99
C SER A 218 -3.02 -7.83 10.28
N GLN A 219 -2.79 -9.15 10.12
CA GLN A 219 -2.69 -10.11 11.24
C GLN A 219 -1.25 -10.58 11.50
N THR A 220 -0.37 -10.49 10.50
CA THR A 220 1.03 -10.88 10.63
C THR A 220 1.98 -9.78 10.12
N PRO A 221 3.19 -9.69 10.70
CA PRO A 221 3.68 -10.36 11.91
C PRO A 221 3.01 -9.92 13.21
N LYS A 222 2.25 -8.82 13.21
CA LYS A 222 1.51 -8.33 14.38
C LYS A 222 0.04 -8.16 14.01
N ALA A 223 -0.85 -8.46 14.97
CA ALA A 223 -2.27 -8.16 14.82
C ALA A 223 -2.54 -6.68 15.02
N TYR A 224 -2.89 -5.98 13.93
CA TYR A 224 -3.35 -4.59 13.96
C TYR A 224 -4.86 -4.47 14.03
N VAL A 225 -5.60 -5.51 13.65
CA VAL A 225 -7.07 -5.57 13.62
C VAL A 225 -7.55 -6.57 14.68
N PRO A 226 -8.66 -6.30 15.40
CA PRO A 226 -9.27 -7.26 16.32
C PRO A 226 -9.61 -8.58 15.60
N ALA A 227 -9.16 -9.72 16.15
CA ALA A 227 -9.28 -11.03 15.52
C ALA A 227 -10.74 -11.43 15.21
N ASP A 228 -11.69 -11.01 16.04
CA ASP A 228 -13.13 -11.24 15.91
C ASP A 228 -13.79 -10.40 14.81
N MET A 229 -13.10 -9.38 14.28
CA MET A 229 -13.62 -8.48 13.23
C MET A 229 -12.96 -8.68 11.86
N VAL A 230 -11.85 -9.42 11.79
CA VAL A 230 -11.04 -9.53 10.56
C VAL A 230 -11.87 -10.03 9.38
N ASP A 231 -12.64 -11.11 9.57
CA ASP A 231 -13.41 -11.71 8.48
C ASP A 231 -14.55 -10.80 8.01
N GLU A 232 -15.21 -10.09 8.94
CA GLU A 232 -16.26 -9.12 8.63
C GLU A 232 -15.72 -7.92 7.83
N LEU A 233 -14.57 -7.38 8.25
CA LEU A 233 -13.91 -6.27 7.56
C LEU A 233 -13.36 -6.71 6.20
N GLN A 234 -12.85 -7.93 6.08
CA GLN A 234 -12.41 -8.52 4.81
C GLN A 234 -13.59 -8.65 3.83
N GLU A 235 -14.73 -9.18 4.28
CA GLU A 235 -15.94 -9.31 3.47
C GLU A 235 -16.44 -7.94 2.99
N ALA A 236 -16.44 -6.94 3.88
CA ALA A 236 -16.82 -5.56 3.54
C ALA A 236 -15.87 -4.94 2.50
N ALA A 237 -14.56 -5.11 2.67
CA ALA A 237 -13.55 -4.65 1.72
C ALA A 237 -13.69 -5.35 0.36
N LEU A 238 -13.92 -6.66 0.34
CA LEU A 238 -14.17 -7.43 -0.88
C LEU A 238 -15.41 -6.92 -1.62
N CYS A 239 -16.51 -6.68 -0.90
CA CYS A 239 -17.74 -6.13 -1.48
C CYS A 239 -17.49 -4.79 -2.18
N LEU A 240 -16.70 -3.90 -1.56
CA LEU A 240 -16.30 -2.62 -2.16
C LEU A 240 -15.45 -2.82 -3.43
N MET A 241 -14.47 -3.72 -3.40
CA MET A 241 -13.59 -4.00 -4.54
C MET A 241 -14.31 -4.63 -5.73
N GLU A 242 -15.27 -5.52 -5.46
CA GLU A 242 -16.07 -6.19 -6.48
C GLU A 242 -17.23 -5.32 -7.00
N ARG A 243 -17.42 -4.13 -6.42
CA ARG A 243 -18.55 -3.23 -6.70
C ARG A 243 -19.91 -3.94 -6.56
N LYS A 244 -20.00 -4.96 -5.69
CA LYS A 244 -21.26 -5.66 -5.40
C LYS A 244 -22.12 -4.76 -4.51
N CYS A 245 -23.38 -4.56 -4.91
CA CYS A 245 -24.32 -3.59 -4.35
C CYS A 245 -24.53 -3.70 -2.82
N GLN A 246 -24.85 -2.56 -2.20
CA GLN A 246 -25.09 -2.31 -0.75
C GLN A 246 -26.04 -3.28 -0.01
N ALA A 247 -26.83 -4.10 -0.72
CA ALA A 247 -27.86 -4.95 -0.08
C ALA A 247 -27.27 -6.03 0.85
N HIS A 248 -26.06 -6.53 0.58
CA HIS A 248 -25.37 -7.46 1.50
C HIS A 248 -24.67 -6.74 2.66
N TYR A 249 -24.22 -5.50 2.45
CA TYR A 249 -23.51 -4.71 3.44
C TYR A 249 -24.34 -4.45 4.69
N TYR A 250 -25.61 -4.04 4.51
CA TYR A 250 -26.52 -3.89 5.62
C TYR A 250 -26.84 -5.24 6.28
N GLN A 251 -26.84 -6.37 5.56
CA GLN A 251 -27.11 -7.69 6.16
C GLN A 251 -25.99 -8.19 7.07
N VAL A 252 -24.73 -7.93 6.72
CA VAL A 252 -23.56 -8.32 7.53
C VAL A 252 -23.62 -7.63 8.90
N PHE A 253 -23.84 -6.32 8.92
CA PHE A 253 -23.90 -5.59 10.18
C PHE A 253 -25.32 -5.50 10.81
N SER A 254 -26.40 -5.93 10.14
CA SER A 254 -27.77 -5.94 10.71
C SER A 254 -28.19 -7.28 11.32
N ARG A 255 -27.48 -8.36 11.01
CA ARG A 255 -27.65 -9.62 11.74
C ARG A 255 -26.84 -9.55 13.03
N GLY A 256 -27.51 -9.06 14.07
CA GLY A 256 -26.96 -8.97 15.41
C GLY A 256 -26.37 -10.28 15.90
N SER A 257 -25.04 -10.31 16.01
CA SER A 257 -24.39 -11.07 17.08
C SER A 257 -24.86 -10.45 18.38
N LYS A 258 -25.88 -11.06 18.98
CA LYS A 258 -26.15 -10.88 20.40
C LYS A 258 -24.83 -11.18 21.13
N PHE A 259 -24.20 -10.13 21.65
CA PHE A 259 -23.27 -10.27 22.75
C PHE A 259 -24.05 -10.88 23.91
N HIS A 260 -24.08 -12.20 24.00
CA HIS A 260 -24.41 -12.87 25.24
C HIS A 260 -23.18 -12.75 26.14
N LEU A 261 -23.28 -11.79 27.07
CA LEU A 261 -22.57 -11.86 28.35
C LEU A 261 -22.87 -13.22 28.98
N LEU A 262 -21.83 -14.05 29.12
CA LEU A 262 -21.69 -15.04 30.17
C LEU A 262 -20.38 -14.76 30.88
#